data_AF-A0A7J6RIP7-F1
#
_entry.id   AF-A0A7J6RIP7-F1
#
_cell.length_a   1.000
_cell.length_b   1.000
_cell.length_c   1.000
_cell.angle_alpha   90.00
_cell.angle_beta   90.00
_cell.angle_gamma   90.00
#
_symmetry.space_group_name_H-M   'P 1'
#
loop_
_entity.id
_entity.type
_entity.pdbx_description
1 polymer ?
#
loop_
_entity_poly.entity_id
_entity_poly.type
_entity_poly.pdbx_seq_one_letter_code
_entity_poly.pdbx_strand_id
1 'polypeptide(L)'
;MSSTEAVAKPTAAQRFAKMGASIGSNFKPGTFIYSALFGAALGAGVAGADYLLRNIKVRFADKEHLILMSRQRYLEKQAVFYQQLAEDQQMHRLASLAQEYDPVATRMPFALLEDKYRF
;
A
#
# COMPACT_ATOMS: atom_id res chain seq x y z
N MET A 1 0.42 2.24 81.21
CA MET A 1 1.59 2.18 80.29
C MET A 1 1.39 0.92 79.44
N SER A 2 0.65 1.01 78.33
CA SER A 2 1.11 1.38 76.98
C SER A 2 1.98 0.31 76.31
N SER A 3 1.36 -0.54 75.50
CA SER A 3 1.98 -1.11 74.30
C SER A 3 0.90 -1.84 73.48
N THR A 4 0.25 -1.11 72.60
CA THR A 4 -0.55 -1.65 71.50
C THR A 4 0.39 -2.31 70.48
N GLU A 5 0.42 -3.63 70.42
CA GLU A 5 1.01 -4.34 69.29
C GLU A 5 0.11 -4.15 68.06
N ALA A 6 0.47 -3.18 67.22
CA ALA A 6 -0.15 -3.01 65.93
C ALA A 6 0.21 -4.20 65.03
N VAL A 7 -0.69 -5.17 64.93
CA VAL A 7 -0.62 -6.23 63.92
C VAL A 7 -0.75 -5.56 62.55
N ALA A 8 0.39 -5.30 61.92
CA ALA A 8 0.47 -4.69 60.61
C ALA A 8 -0.26 -5.59 59.59
N LYS A 9 -1.40 -5.12 59.08
CA LYS A 9 -2.13 -5.78 58.00
C LYS A 9 -1.16 -5.92 56.82
N PRO A 10 -0.94 -7.15 56.29
CA PRO A 10 -0.02 -7.33 55.19
C PRO A 10 -0.49 -6.48 54.01
N THR A 11 0.33 -5.50 53.66
CA THR A 11 0.04 -4.52 52.60
C THR A 11 -0.21 -5.27 51.29
N ALA A 12 -1.07 -4.73 50.42
CA ALA A 12 -1.40 -5.35 49.13
C ALA A 12 -0.15 -5.80 48.36
N ALA A 13 0.94 -5.03 48.42
CA ALA A 13 2.25 -5.37 47.87
C ALA A 13 2.83 -6.71 48.37
N GLN A 14 2.68 -7.03 49.66
CA GLN A 14 3.15 -8.30 50.24
C GLN A 14 2.27 -9.48 49.81
N ARG A 15 0.98 -9.24 49.53
CA ARG A 15 0.08 -10.25 48.96
C ARG A 15 0.42 -10.52 47.49
N PHE A 16 0.68 -9.48 46.70
CA PHE A 16 1.17 -9.62 45.32
C PHE A 16 2.55 -10.30 45.26
N ALA A 17 3.45 -10.00 46.19
CA ALA A 17 4.76 -10.65 46.29
C ALA A 17 4.64 -12.15 46.62
N LYS A 18 3.77 -12.53 47.56
CA LYS A 18 3.52 -13.95 47.88
C LYS A 18 2.81 -14.70 46.76
N MET A 19 1.91 -14.04 46.03
CA MET A 19 1.24 -14.60 44.86
C MET A 19 2.24 -14.80 43.70
N GLY A 20 3.11 -13.82 43.46
CA GLY A 20 4.21 -13.92 42.49
C GLY A 20 5.22 -15.01 42.85
N ALA A 21 5.57 -15.17 44.13
CA ALA A 21 6.45 -16.23 44.61
C ALA A 21 5.82 -17.63 44.48
N SER A 22 4.53 -17.77 44.76
CA SER A 22 3.79 -19.04 44.61
C SER A 22 3.53 -19.41 43.14
N ILE A 23 3.43 -18.41 42.25
CA ILE A 23 3.34 -18.61 40.81
C ILE A 23 4.73 -18.98 40.26
N GLY A 24 5.78 -18.29 40.71
CA GLY A 24 7.17 -18.56 40.34
C GLY A 24 7.68 -19.93 40.79
N SER A 25 7.25 -20.43 41.95
CA SER A 25 7.67 -21.74 42.46
C SER A 25 7.03 -22.93 41.74
N ASN A 26 5.98 -22.70 40.94
CA ASN A 26 5.29 -23.73 40.16
C ASN A 26 5.71 -23.77 38.69
N PHE A 27 6.46 -22.78 38.22
CA PHE A 27 7.01 -22.78 36.86
C PHE A 27 8.28 -23.63 36.82
N LYS A 28 8.25 -24.71 36.04
CA LYS A 28 9.45 -25.49 35.75
C LYS A 28 10.47 -24.58 35.03
N PRO A 29 11.78 -24.69 35.34
CA PRO A 29 12.80 -23.91 34.63
C PRO A 29 12.72 -24.23 33.14
N GLY A 30 12.37 -23.24 32.32
CA GLY A 30 12.21 -23.38 30.86
C GLY A 30 10.77 -23.25 30.34
N THR A 31 9.73 -23.12 31.18
CA THR A 31 8.35 -22.94 30.70
C THR A 31 8.19 -21.73 29.77
N PHE A 32 8.90 -20.62 30.03
CA PHE A 32 8.87 -19.44 29.17
C PHE A 32 9.45 -19.68 27.76
N ILE A 33 10.54 -20.45 27.67
CA ILE A 33 11.18 -20.78 26.38
C ILE A 33 10.27 -21.75 25.61
N TYR A 34 9.71 -22.75 26.31
CA TYR A 34 8.76 -23.68 25.71
C TYR A 34 7.51 -22.97 25.18
N SER A 35 6.91 -22.05 25.93
CA SER A 35 5.74 -21.29 25.47
C SER A 35 6.06 -20.38 24.29
N ALA A 36 7.25 -19.77 24.27
CA ALA A 36 7.69 -18.93 23.16
C ALA A 36 7.87 -19.77 21.88
N LEU A 37 8.54 -20.91 21.97
CA LEU A 37 8.74 -21.82 20.84
C LEU A 37 7.43 -22.45 20.37
N PHE A 38 6.54 -22.83 21.28
CA PHE A 38 5.22 -23.33 20.94
C PHE A 38 4.38 -22.26 20.24
N GLY A 39 4.41 -21.02 20.73
CA GLY A 39 3.75 -19.88 20.08
C GLY A 39 4.30 -19.60 18.69
N ALA A 40 5.63 -19.66 18.51
CA ALA A 40 6.27 -19.50 17.21
C ALA A 40 5.89 -20.63 16.25
N ALA A 41 5.87 -21.88 16.70
CA ALA A 41 5.48 -23.04 15.90
C ALA A 41 3.99 -22.98 15.49
N LEU A 42 3.12 -22.57 16.41
CA LEU A 42 1.69 -22.39 16.15
C LEU A 42 1.47 -21.23 15.15
N GLY A 43 2.19 -20.12 15.32
CA GLY A 43 2.17 -19.01 14.37
C GLY A 43 2.61 -19.41 12.96
N ALA A 44 3.69 -20.20 12.85
CA ALA A 44 4.14 -20.75 11.57
C ALA A 44 3.11 -21.71 10.97
N GLY A 45 2.46 -22.55 11.80
CA GLY A 45 1.41 -23.45 11.36
C GLY A 45 0.17 -22.73 10.81
N VAL A 46 -0.29 -21.68 11.50
CA VAL A 46 -1.44 -20.86 11.07
C VAL A 46 -1.10 -20.12 9.78
N ALA A 47 0.08 -19.51 9.69
CA ALA A 47 0.52 -18.85 8.47
C ALA A 47 0.59 -19.84 7.29
N GLY A 48 1.15 -21.03 7.51
CA GLY A 48 1.19 -22.10 6.50
C GLY A 48 -0.21 -22.53 6.04
N ALA A 49 -1.14 -22.70 6.97
CA ALA A 49 -2.53 -23.04 6.65
C ALA A 49 -3.22 -21.93 5.84
N ASP A 50 -3.01 -20.66 6.19
CA ASP A 50 -3.56 -19.52 5.44
C ASP A 50 -3.04 -19.49 3.99
N TYR A 51 -1.73 -19.69 3.79
CA TYR A 51 -1.16 -19.79 2.45
C TYR A 51 -1.74 -20.94 1.63
N LEU A 52 -1.96 -22.11 2.24
CA LEU A 52 -2.57 -23.26 1.56
C LEU A 52 -4.03 -22.96 1.18
N LEU A 53 -4.82 -22.41 2.09
CA LEU A 53 -6.20 -22.01 1.83
C LEU A 53 -6.28 -20.97 0.71
N ARG A 54 -5.38 -19.98 0.73
CA ARG A 54 -5.29 -18.97 -0.33
C ARG A 54 -4.89 -19.59 -1.67
N ASN A 55 -3.97 -20.55 -1.68
CA ASN A 55 -3.55 -21.24 -2.90
C ASN A 55 -4.73 -22.01 -3.53
N ILE A 56 -5.49 -22.75 -2.72
CA ILE A 56 -6.69 -23.45 -3.17
C ILE A 56 -7.72 -22.46 -3.70
N LYS A 57 -7.98 -21.36 -2.97
CA LYS A 57 -8.93 -20.33 -3.40
C LYS A 57 -8.54 -19.72 -4.74
N VAL A 58 -7.29 -19.30 -4.91
CA VAL A 58 -6.80 -18.71 -6.16
C VAL A 58 -6.89 -19.70 -7.32
N ARG A 59 -6.53 -20.97 -7.08
CA ARG A 59 -6.46 -21.97 -8.14
C ARG A 59 -7.85 -22.42 -8.63
N PHE A 60 -8.85 -22.46 -7.77
CA PHE A 60 -10.14 -23.07 -8.11
C PHE A 60 -11.34 -22.12 -8.05
N ALA A 61 -11.26 -21.01 -7.31
CA ALA A 61 -12.41 -20.15 -7.01
C ALA A 61 -12.20 -18.67 -7.38
N ASP A 62 -11.10 -18.29 -8.04
CA ASP A 62 -10.82 -16.90 -8.39
C ASP A 62 -11.24 -16.56 -9.83
N LYS A 63 -12.49 -16.12 -9.97
CA LYS A 63 -13.03 -15.56 -11.22
C LYS A 63 -12.82 -14.04 -11.31
N GLU A 64 -12.71 -13.38 -10.17
CA GLU A 64 -12.60 -11.93 -10.07
C GLU A 64 -11.31 -11.43 -10.69
N HIS A 65 -10.20 -12.16 -10.50
CA HIS A 65 -8.92 -11.81 -11.11
C HIS A 65 -9.01 -11.69 -12.64
N LEU A 66 -9.68 -12.63 -13.31
CA LEU A 66 -9.81 -12.60 -14.77
C LEU A 66 -10.67 -11.43 -15.26
N ILE A 67 -11.73 -11.09 -14.52
CA ILE A 67 -12.60 -9.96 -14.81
C ILE A 67 -11.85 -8.64 -14.63
N LEU A 68 -11.05 -8.51 -13.57
CA LEU A 68 -10.25 -7.31 -13.34
C LEU A 68 -9.17 -7.14 -14.42
N MET A 69 -8.51 -8.22 -14.83
CA MET A 69 -7.49 -8.18 -15.88
C MET A 69 -8.05 -7.82 -17.25
N SER A 70 -9.28 -8.24 -17.58
CA SER A 70 -9.93 -7.80 -18.82
C SER A 70 -10.34 -6.33 -18.75
N ARG A 71 -10.87 -5.89 -17.60
CA ARG A 71 -11.26 -4.49 -17.38
C ARG A 71 -10.08 -3.55 -17.42
N GLN A 72 -8.95 -3.92 -16.83
CA GLN A 72 -7.74 -3.09 -16.85
C GLN A 72 -7.24 -2.88 -18.28
N ARG A 73 -7.14 -3.95 -19.08
CA ARG A 73 -6.75 -3.84 -20.50
C ARG A 73 -7.74 -3.00 -21.33
N TYR A 74 -9.03 -3.03 -21.00
CA TYR A 74 -10.01 -2.17 -21.65
C TYR A 74 -9.75 -0.69 -21.32
N LEU A 75 -9.50 -0.38 -20.04
CA LEU A 75 -9.21 0.98 -19.59
C LEU A 75 -7.90 1.51 -20.17
N GLU A 76 -6.88 0.67 -20.31
CA GLU A 76 -5.62 1.05 -20.97
C GLU A 76 -5.84 1.44 -22.43
N LYS A 77 -6.63 0.66 -23.19
CA LYS A 77 -6.99 1.01 -24.57
C LYS A 77 -7.77 2.31 -24.64
N GLN A 78 -8.71 2.51 -23.71
CA GLN A 78 -9.50 3.72 -23.64
C GLN A 78 -8.62 4.94 -23.35
N ALA A 79 -7.64 4.82 -22.45
CA ALA A 79 -6.70 5.89 -22.13
C ALA A 79 -5.85 6.29 -23.35
N VAL A 80 -5.28 5.30 -24.06
CA VAL A 80 -4.49 5.55 -25.27
C VAL A 80 -5.34 6.22 -26.36
N PHE A 81 -6.58 5.77 -26.54
CA PHE A 81 -7.50 6.37 -27.50
C PHE A 81 -7.78 7.85 -27.19
N TYR A 82 -8.06 8.19 -25.93
CA TYR A 82 -8.30 9.58 -25.56
C TYR A 82 -7.06 10.45 -25.67
N GLN A 83 -5.88 9.90 -25.42
CA GLN A 83 -4.63 10.61 -25.62
C GLN A 83 -4.45 10.97 -27.10
N GLN A 84 -4.60 9.99 -28.01
CA GLN A 84 -4.50 10.23 -29.46
C GLN A 84 -5.55 11.24 -29.94
N LEU A 85 -6.79 11.12 -29.47
CA LEU A 85 -7.85 12.06 -29.81
C LEU A 85 -7.52 13.49 -29.36
N ALA A 86 -6.93 13.66 -28.18
CA ALA A 86 -6.52 14.96 -27.67
C ALA A 86 -5.36 15.55 -28.50
N GLU A 87 -4.40 14.71 -28.89
CA GLU A 87 -3.29 15.10 -29.77
C GLU A 87 -3.81 15.55 -31.15
N ASP A 88 -4.72 14.79 -31.76
CA ASP A 88 -5.34 15.15 -33.03
C ASP A 88 -6.11 16.48 -32.95
N GLN A 89 -6.86 16.70 -31.87
CA GLN A 89 -7.56 17.97 -31.64
C GLN A 89 -6.60 19.15 -31.53
N GLN A 90 -5.46 18.97 -30.85
CA GLN A 90 -4.42 20.00 -30.77
C GLN A 90 -3.79 20.28 -32.13
N MET A 91 -3.52 19.23 -32.92
CA MET A 91 -2.98 19.36 -34.27
C MET A 91 -3.94 20.11 -35.20
N HIS A 92 -5.25 19.83 -35.12
CA HIS A 92 -6.26 20.58 -35.88
C HIS A 92 -6.30 22.06 -35.51
N ARG A 93 -6.14 22.38 -34.21
CA ARG A 93 -6.04 23.77 -33.75
C ARG A 93 -4.77 24.47 -34.24
N LEU A 94 -3.63 23.77 -34.28
CA LEU A 94 -2.40 24.33 -34.82
C LEU A 94 -2.51 24.53 -36.34
N ALA A 95 -3.16 23.61 -37.04
CA ALA A 95 -3.45 23.73 -38.47
C ALA A 95 -4.34 24.94 -38.78
N SER A 96 -5.34 25.25 -37.95
CA SER A 96 -6.15 26.46 -38.15
C SER A 96 -5.33 27.75 -37.95
N LEU A 97 -4.39 27.78 -37.01
CA LEU A 97 -3.49 28.92 -36.83
C LEU A 97 -2.52 29.08 -38.01
N ALA A 98 -2.07 27.98 -38.60
CA ALA A 98 -1.23 28.02 -39.80
C ALA A 98 -1.98 28.60 -41.01
N GLN A 99 -3.31 28.47 -41.07
CA GLN A 99 -4.11 29.13 -42.13
C GLN A 99 -4.18 30.65 -41.96
N GLU A 100 -4.06 31.16 -40.73
CA GLU A 100 -4.02 32.59 -40.44
C GLU A 100 -2.63 33.20 -40.64
N TYR A 101 -1.59 32.36 -40.83
CA TYR A 101 -0.22 32.82 -40.96
C TYR A 101 0.03 33.52 -42.30
N ASP A 102 0.41 34.80 -42.23
CA ASP A 102 0.90 35.57 -43.39
C ASP A 102 2.43 35.64 -43.37
N PRO A 103 3.13 34.95 -44.29
CA PRO A 103 4.59 34.99 -44.35
C PRO A 103 5.13 36.35 -44.80
N VAL A 104 4.33 37.20 -45.44
CA VAL A 104 4.79 38.52 -45.92
C VAL A 104 4.95 39.49 -44.75
N ALA A 105 4.17 39.31 -43.69
CA ALA A 105 4.23 40.15 -42.49
C ALA A 105 5.58 40.05 -41.75
N THR A 106 6.37 38.98 -41.95
CA THR A 106 7.69 38.83 -41.31
C THR A 106 8.80 39.60 -42.03
N ARG A 107 8.53 40.11 -43.23
CA ARG A 107 9.50 40.85 -44.06
C ARG A 107 9.72 42.25 -43.50
N MET A 108 10.98 42.60 -43.23
CA MET A 108 11.34 43.98 -42.93
C MET A 108 11.02 44.90 -44.13
N PRO A 109 10.58 46.15 -43.90
CA PRO A 109 10.35 47.09 -44.99
C PRO A 109 11.59 47.17 -45.91
N PHE A 110 11.37 47.08 -47.22
CA PHE A 110 12.40 47.09 -48.27
C PHE A 110 13.34 45.87 -48.36
N ALA A 111 13.20 44.85 -47.50
CA ALA A 111 13.92 43.59 -47.65
C ALA A 111 13.18 42.62 -48.59
N LEU A 112 13.88 41.66 -49.20
CA LEU A 112 13.26 40.54 -49.92
C LEU A 112 12.66 39.53 -48.91
N LEU A 113 11.64 38.79 -49.33
CA LEU A 113 11.07 37.74 -48.49
C LEU A 113 12.02 36.52 -48.48
N GLU A 114 12.36 36.04 -47.29
CA GLU A 114 13.19 34.84 -47.14
C GLU A 114 12.36 33.56 -47.32
N ASP A 115 12.88 32.60 -48.09
CA ASP A 115 12.19 31.32 -48.35
C ASP A 115 11.97 30.48 -47.08
N LYS A 116 12.71 30.75 -46.00
CA LYS A 116 12.55 30.07 -44.70
C LYS A 116 11.14 30.21 -44.10
N TYR A 117 10.45 31.31 -44.40
CA TYR A 117 9.16 31.63 -43.79
C TYR A 117 7.97 31.16 -44.64
N ARG A 118 8.23 30.58 -45.82
CA ARG A 118 7.21 29.92 -46.65
C ARG A 118 6.94 28.52 -46.12
N PHE A 119 5.97 28.44 -45.20
CA PHE A 119 5.32 27.18 -44.85
C PHE A 119 4.33 26.76 -45.95
#